data_AF-A0A2P5BA28-F1
#
_entry.id   AF-A0A2P5BA28-F1
#
_cell.length_a   1.000
_cell.length_b   1.000
_cell.length_c   1.000
_cell.angle_alpha   90.00
_cell.angle_beta   90.00
_cell.angle_gamma   90.00
#
_symmetry.space_group_name_H-M   'P 1'
#
loop_
_entity.id
_entity.type
_entity.pdbx_description
1 polymer ?
#
loop_
_entity_poly.entity_id
_entity_poly.type
_entity_poly.pdbx_seq_one_letter_code
_entity_poly.pdbx_strand_id
1 'polypeptide(L)'
;MTVAKNIKSSLSQTDSAKEFLKFEDEHSQTADKSLVGTLVGNLTTMKFDGSHIMYEHVTEVINILARLKSLGMNVDDNFPVQFIINSLPS
;
A
#
# COMPACT_ATOMS: atom_id res chain seq x y z
N MET A 1 -4.25 -40.21 -5.17
CA MET A 1 -4.53 -38.83 -4.72
C MET A 1 -3.26 -38.02 -4.96
N THR A 2 -3.20 -37.29 -6.08
CA THR A 2 -1.98 -36.59 -6.52
C THR A 2 -1.90 -35.26 -5.78
N VAL A 3 -1.01 -35.17 -4.80
CA VAL A 3 -0.73 -33.90 -4.11
C VAL A 3 -0.18 -32.93 -5.14
N ALA A 4 -0.88 -31.83 -5.31
CA ALA A 4 -0.66 -30.88 -6.37
C ALA A 4 0.70 -30.17 -6.16
N LYS A 5 1.58 -30.30 -7.15
CA LYS A 5 2.98 -29.81 -7.18
C LYS A 5 3.05 -28.28 -7.37
N ASN A 6 2.12 -27.54 -6.76
CA ASN A 6 1.83 -26.14 -7.10
C ASN A 6 2.42 -25.14 -6.10
N ILE A 7 3.07 -25.61 -5.03
CA ILE A 7 3.60 -24.71 -3.98
C ILE A 7 4.98 -24.13 -4.38
N LYS A 8 5.48 -24.40 -5.59
CA LYS A 8 6.89 -24.15 -5.95
C LYS A 8 7.11 -23.36 -7.25
N SER A 9 6.29 -22.37 -7.60
CA SER A 9 6.47 -21.65 -8.88
C SER A 9 6.44 -20.12 -8.88
N SER A 10 6.53 -19.42 -7.74
CA SER A 10 6.85 -17.98 -7.77
C SER A 10 8.36 -17.71 -7.69
N LEU A 11 9.13 -18.67 -7.16
CA LEU A 11 10.58 -18.57 -7.03
C LEU A 11 11.23 -19.31 -8.19
N SER A 12 11.67 -18.56 -9.20
CA SER A 12 12.52 -19.10 -10.26
C SER A 12 13.74 -19.79 -9.63
N GLN A 13 14.00 -21.04 -10.01
CA GLN A 13 15.26 -21.71 -9.69
C GLN A 13 16.38 -20.93 -10.42
N THR A 14 16.94 -19.93 -9.76
CA THR A 14 18.10 -19.19 -10.26
C THR A 14 19.36 -19.87 -9.73
N ASP A 15 20.33 -20.12 -10.61
CA ASP A 15 21.55 -20.87 -10.30
C ASP A 15 22.56 -20.06 -9.46
N SER A 16 22.26 -18.80 -9.15
CA SER A 16 23.15 -17.88 -8.44
C SER A 16 22.41 -17.03 -7.41
N ALA A 17 22.96 -16.97 -6.19
CA ALA A 17 22.49 -16.08 -5.13
C ALA A 17 22.40 -14.60 -5.57
N LYS A 18 23.24 -14.18 -6.54
CA LYS A 18 23.23 -12.82 -7.08
C LYS A 18 21.98 -12.53 -7.92
N GLU A 19 21.53 -13.50 -8.71
CA GLU A 19 20.31 -13.35 -9.52
C GLU A 19 19.05 -13.41 -8.67
N PHE A 20 19.06 -14.25 -7.63
CA PHE A 20 18.00 -14.30 -6.64
C PHE A 20 17.80 -12.95 -5.94
N LEU A 21 18.86 -12.35 -5.41
CA LEU A 21 18.79 -11.04 -4.74
C LEU A 21 18.26 -9.95 -5.69
N LYS A 22 18.71 -9.95 -6.94
CA LYS A 22 18.23 -8.99 -7.95
C LYS A 22 16.73 -9.18 -8.25
N PHE A 23 16.27 -10.42 -8.35
CA PHE A 23 14.85 -10.73 -8.55
C PHE A 23 14.00 -10.29 -7.34
N GLU A 24 14.47 -10.53 -6.12
CA GLU A 24 13.79 -10.07 -4.91
C GLU A 24 13.72 -8.55 -4.84
N ASP A 25 14.80 -7.84 -5.18
CA ASP A 25 14.82 -6.38 -5.24
C ASP A 25 13.81 -5.84 -6.28
N GLU A 26 13.80 -6.40 -7.49
CA GLU A 26 12.87 -6.00 -8.56
C GLU A 26 11.41 -6.31 -8.20
N HIS A 27 11.16 -7.48 -7.57
CA HIS A 27 9.83 -7.87 -7.10
C HIS A 27 9.38 -6.99 -5.93
N SER A 28 10.26 -6.68 -4.98
CA SER A 28 9.98 -5.78 -3.86
C SER A 28 9.61 -4.39 -4.37
N GLN A 29 10.41 -3.83 -5.29
CA GLN A 29 10.09 -2.53 -5.90
C GLN A 29 8.74 -2.53 -6.63
N THR A 30 8.41 -3.62 -7.30
CA THR A 30 7.12 -3.76 -8.01
C THR A 30 5.97 -3.86 -7.01
N ALA A 31 6.15 -4.62 -5.93
CA ALA A 31 5.19 -4.72 -4.83
C ALA A 31 5.00 -3.36 -4.15
N ASP A 32 6.06 -2.62 -3.88
CA ASP A 32 6.02 -1.29 -3.28
C ASP A 32 5.26 -0.30 -4.16
N LYS A 33 5.48 -0.31 -5.48
CA LYS A 33 4.72 0.52 -6.44
C LYS A 33 3.22 0.18 -6.45
N SER A 34 2.89 -1.11 -6.45
CA SER A 34 1.49 -1.58 -6.38
C SER A 34 0.82 -1.18 -5.06
N LEU A 35 1.57 -1.27 -3.95
CA LEU A 35 1.14 -0.91 -2.61
C LEU A 35 0.87 0.60 -2.53
N VAL A 36 1.77 1.45 -3.04
CA VAL A 36 1.58 2.90 -3.14
C VAL A 36 0.29 3.21 -3.92
N GLY A 37 0.09 2.60 -5.09
CA GLY A 37 -1.12 2.79 -5.90
C GLY A 37 -2.39 2.39 -5.14
N THR A 38 -2.35 1.28 -4.41
CA THR A 38 -3.47 0.81 -3.58
C THR A 38 -3.79 1.79 -2.45
N LEU A 39 -2.77 2.28 -1.73
CA LEU A 39 -2.95 3.24 -0.64
C LEU A 39 -3.52 4.57 -1.12
N VAL A 40 -3.03 5.10 -2.26
CA VAL A 40 -3.56 6.32 -2.88
C VAL A 40 -5.01 6.10 -3.35
N GLY A 41 -5.32 4.95 -3.92
CA GLY A 41 -6.69 4.58 -4.30
C GLY A 41 -7.63 4.55 -3.09
N ASN A 42 -7.22 3.90 -2.00
CA ASN A 42 -7.99 3.88 -0.76
C ASN A 42 -8.18 5.30 -0.21
N LEU A 43 -7.12 6.10 -0.16
CA LEU A 43 -7.16 7.47 0.35
C LEU A 43 -8.13 8.37 -0.43
N THR A 44 -8.17 8.25 -1.76
CA THR A 44 -9.04 9.06 -2.64
C THR A 44 -10.50 8.62 -2.64
N THR A 45 -10.75 7.35 -2.34
CA THR A 45 -12.11 6.77 -2.29
C THR A 45 -12.71 6.77 -0.89
N MET A 46 -11.89 7.02 0.14
CA MET A 46 -12.32 7.07 1.53
C MET A 46 -13.38 8.16 1.75
N LYS A 47 -14.50 7.78 2.36
CA LYS A 47 -15.61 8.68 2.72
C LYS A 47 -15.99 8.47 4.17
N PHE A 48 -16.27 9.57 4.85
CA PHE A 48 -16.83 9.54 6.19
C PHE A 48 -18.33 9.25 6.09
N ASP A 49 -18.74 8.08 6.56
CA ASP A 49 -20.12 7.59 6.49
C ASP A 49 -20.90 7.77 7.82
N GLY A 50 -20.24 8.29 8.86
CA GLY A 50 -20.82 8.49 10.19
C GLY A 50 -20.98 7.21 11.00
N SER A 51 -20.46 6.06 10.54
CA SER A 51 -20.46 4.81 11.31
C SER A 51 -19.51 4.86 12.52
N HIS A 52 -18.46 5.66 12.41
CA HIS A 52 -17.40 5.85 13.40
C HIS A 52 -17.22 7.34 13.73
N ILE A 53 -16.47 7.66 14.79
CA ILE A 53 -16.27 9.06 15.18
C ILE A 53 -15.26 9.75 14.25
N MET A 54 -15.37 11.07 14.09
CA MET A 54 -14.47 11.87 13.25
C MET A 54 -12.99 11.65 13.57
N TYR A 55 -12.65 11.47 14.85
CA TYR A 55 -11.28 11.22 15.29
C TYR A 55 -10.70 9.92 14.71
N GLU A 56 -11.50 8.86 14.64
CA GLU A 56 -11.09 7.57 14.07
C GLU A 56 -10.84 7.73 12.56
N HIS A 57 -11.75 8.40 11.86
CA HIS A 57 -11.61 8.70 10.44
C HIS A 57 -10.35 9.51 10.11
N VAL A 58 -10.07 10.56 10.88
CA VAL A 58 -8.84 11.36 10.74
C VAL A 58 -7.60 10.51 11.01
N THR A 59 -7.64 9.64 12.02
CA THR A 59 -6.53 8.74 12.36
C THR A 59 -6.24 7.76 11.22
N GLU A 60 -7.27 7.22 10.58
CA GLU A 60 -7.12 6.32 9.43
C GLU A 60 -6.47 7.02 8.23
N VAL A 61 -6.90 8.24 7.90
CA VAL A 61 -6.29 9.07 6.85
C VAL A 61 -4.80 9.31 7.13
N ILE A 62 -4.47 9.71 8.37
CA ILE A 62 -3.08 9.97 8.79
C ILE A 62 -2.25 8.68 8.71
N ASN A 63 -2.79 7.53 9.11
CA ASN A 63 -2.10 6.25 9.04
C ASN A 63 -1.77 5.85 7.60
N ILE A 64 -2.69 6.03 6.65
CA ILE A 64 -2.44 5.78 5.22
C ILE A 64 -1.32 6.69 4.70
N LEU A 65 -1.36 7.99 5.04
CA LEU A 65 -0.34 8.95 4.65
C LEU A 65 1.04 8.63 5.27
N ALA A 66 1.08 8.17 6.52
CA ALA A 66 2.31 7.72 7.16
C ALA A 66 2.92 6.50 6.44
N ARG A 67 2.07 5.54 6.02
CA ARG A 67 2.51 4.39 5.21
C ARG A 67 3.04 4.82 3.85
N LEU A 68 2.37 5.74 3.16
CA LEU A 68 2.87 6.32 1.90
C LEU A 68 4.24 6.98 2.09
N LYS A 69 4.43 7.74 3.18
CA LYS A 69 5.71 8.36 3.51
C LYS A 69 6.82 7.31 3.76
N SER A 70 6.50 6.20 4.42
CA SER A 70 7.46 5.10 4.63
C SER A 70 7.88 4.40 3.33
N LEU A 71 7.05 4.47 2.29
CA LEU A 71 7.33 3.93 0.95
C LEU A 71 8.06 4.94 0.04
N GLY A 72 8.56 6.04 0.60
CA GLY A 72 9.32 7.06 -0.12
C GLY A 72 8.47 8.09 -0.86
N MET A 73 7.15 8.11 -0.65
CA MET A 73 6.30 9.18 -1.20
C MET A 73 6.52 10.48 -0.41
N ASN A 74 6.70 11.59 -1.12
CA ASN A 74 6.72 12.90 -0.49
C ASN A 74 5.28 13.31 -0.11
N VAL A 75 5.00 13.37 1.19
CA VAL A 75 3.71 13.80 1.74
C VAL A 75 3.92 15.12 2.45
N ASP A 76 3.30 16.18 1.92
CA ASP A 76 3.32 17.53 2.49
C ASP A 76 2.39 17.64 3.71
N ASP A 77 2.64 18.60 4.59
CA ASP A 77 1.83 18.79 5.81
C ASP A 77 0.38 19.21 5.51
N ASN A 78 0.10 19.75 4.32
CA ASN A 78 -1.25 20.12 3.89
C ASN A 78 -2.03 18.96 3.25
N PHE A 79 -1.37 17.84 2.90
CA PHE A 79 -2.04 16.67 2.33
C PHE A 79 -3.19 16.13 3.22
N PRO A 80 -2.95 15.85 4.52
CA PRO A 80 -4.00 15.32 5.40
C PRO A 80 -5.26 16.18 5.40
N VAL A 81 -5.12 17.50 5.46
CA VAL A 81 -6.22 18.46 5.52
C VAL A 81 -7.12 18.33 4.29
N GLN A 82 -6.52 18.30 3.09
CA GLN A 82 -7.28 18.19 1.84
C GLN A 82 -8.07 16.88 1.75
N PHE A 83 -7.46 15.76 2.14
CA PHE A 83 -8.12 14.45 2.08
C PHE A 83 -9.23 14.32 3.11
N ILE A 84 -9.02 14.84 4.33
CA ILE A 84 -10.06 14.87 5.36
C ILE A 84 -11.25 15.68 4.85
N ILE A 85 -11.05 16.91 4.36
CA ILE A 85 -12.15 17.74 3.86
C ILE A 85 -12.88 17.08 2.69
N ASN A 86 -12.15 16.50 1.73
CA ASN A 86 -12.74 15.83 0.56
C ASN A 86 -13.49 14.54 0.90
N SER A 87 -13.22 13.94 2.06
CA SER A 87 -13.86 12.71 2.52
C SER A 87 -15.18 12.95 3.26
N LEU A 88 -15.47 14.18 3.67
CA LEU A 88 -16.71 14.50 4.39
C LEU A 88 -17.95 14.40 3.49
N PRO A 89 -19.12 14.03 4.06
CA PRO A 89 -20.38 14.08 3.35
C PRO A 89 -20.71 15.53 2.94
N SER A 90 -21.37 15.66 1.79
CA SER A 90 -21.88 16.94 1.25
C SER A 90 -23.17 17.37 1.94
#